data_AF-A0A8T5AS25-F1
#
_entry.id   AF-A0A8T5AS25-F1
#
_cell.length_a   1.000
_cell.length_b   1.000
_cell.length_c   1.000
_cell.angle_alpha   90.00
_cell.angle_beta   90.00
_cell.angle_gamma   90.00
#
_symmetry.space_group_name_H-M   'P 1'
#
loop_
_entity.id
_entity.type
_entity.pdbx_description
1 polymer ?
#
loop_
_entity_poly.entity_id
_entity_poly.type
_entity_poly.pdbx_seq_one_letter_code
_entity_poly.pdbx_strand_id
1 'polypeptide(L)'
;MGGISVRGIYATALTRLLMDGGFKIARPSLKVASRLGLKPNLEAADILIVDKEDHQGVKITGEASEMDGVVEYLRKSLPDAVVREHHGLPLGDLSSGGRFRLTTGYLSFEVELPGASKLLLDDIRNLVKPTLIGHHQLKIVDSRRVEAAEALLDGSDEARRRISREVKGELVYGRLPPGSEVRFEHVKLDGRILDLRPGRIVQSGAGALKVERRGFKPGGFYDGVRVPRMEGDYALTEVREGAWFIKHSYYGREGELKCEYYNVSTPVELYPDRVRYVDLEVDVVREAGGRLRIIDVEELDLMVSEGYLSGELAAKARRTAEDIARRKADLEG
;
A
#
# COMPACT_ATOMS: atom_id res chain seq x y z
N MET A 1 6.34 -19.88 21.71
CA MET A 1 5.64 -18.96 20.82
C MET A 1 4.17 -18.90 21.21
N GLY A 2 3.70 -17.70 21.52
CA GLY A 2 2.36 -17.43 21.97
C GLY A 2 1.29 -17.67 20.90
N GLY A 3 0.03 -17.74 21.32
CA GLY A 3 -1.11 -17.90 20.42
C GLY A 3 -1.46 -16.59 19.70
N ILE A 4 -1.68 -16.64 18.39
CA ILE A 4 -2.08 -15.48 17.58
C ILE A 4 -3.57 -15.52 17.27
N SER A 5 -4.28 -14.44 17.59
CA SER A 5 -5.66 -14.23 17.17
C SER A 5 -5.74 -13.16 16.08
N VAL A 6 -6.40 -13.48 14.97
CA VAL A 6 -6.62 -12.53 13.86
C VAL A 6 -8.10 -12.18 13.74
N ARG A 7 -8.42 -10.91 13.51
CA ARG A 7 -9.77 -10.38 13.29
C ARG A 7 -9.80 -9.41 12.11
N GLY A 8 -10.99 -9.21 11.55
CA GLY A 8 -11.21 -8.27 10.46
C GLY A 8 -11.25 -8.90 9.06
N ILE A 9 -11.19 -8.07 8.03
CA ILE A 9 -11.35 -8.46 6.63
C ILE A 9 -10.18 -9.34 6.16
N TYR A 10 -8.98 -9.11 6.69
CA TYR A 10 -7.78 -9.88 6.36
C TYR A 10 -7.69 -11.22 7.09
N ALA A 11 -8.60 -11.49 8.04
CA ALA A 11 -8.43 -12.58 9.01
C ALA A 11 -8.24 -13.96 8.40
N THR A 12 -8.98 -14.30 7.33
CA THR A 12 -8.84 -15.62 6.70
C THR A 12 -7.48 -15.77 6.01
N ALA A 13 -7.06 -14.76 5.25
CA ALA A 13 -5.80 -14.78 4.51
C ALA A 13 -4.59 -14.77 5.45
N LEU A 14 -4.58 -13.85 6.42
CA LEU A 14 -3.48 -13.75 7.39
C LEU A 14 -3.40 -14.96 8.30
N THR A 15 -4.52 -15.53 8.75
CA THR A 15 -4.47 -16.77 9.55
C THR A 15 -3.85 -17.91 8.75
N ARG A 16 -4.21 -18.04 7.46
CA ARG A 16 -3.60 -19.06 6.59
C ARG A 16 -2.09 -18.81 6.41
N LEU A 17 -1.69 -17.57 6.11
CA LEU A 17 -0.29 -17.20 5.95
C LEU A 17 0.52 -17.50 7.21
N LEU A 18 0.00 -17.14 8.39
CA LEU A 18 0.66 -17.41 9.67
C LEU A 18 0.72 -18.92 9.98
N MET A 19 -0.28 -19.71 9.60
CA MET A 19 -0.18 -21.18 9.72
C MET A 19 0.94 -21.74 8.84
N ASP A 20 1.09 -21.24 7.62
CA ASP A 20 2.16 -21.65 6.70
C ASP A 20 3.55 -21.25 7.24
N GLY A 21 3.62 -20.18 8.03
CA GLY A 21 4.81 -19.77 8.80
C GLY A 21 5.05 -20.55 10.10
N GLY A 22 4.20 -21.51 10.45
CA GLY A 22 4.35 -22.34 11.66
C GLY A 22 3.87 -21.67 12.96
N PHE A 23 3.17 -20.54 12.88
CA PHE A 23 2.65 -19.84 14.06
C PHE A 23 1.41 -20.52 14.63
N LYS A 24 1.27 -20.49 15.96
CA LYS A 24 0.12 -21.08 16.66
C LYS A 24 -1.09 -20.15 16.59
N ILE A 25 -2.24 -20.65 16.13
CA ILE A 25 -3.48 -19.87 16.05
C ILE A 25 -4.35 -20.07 17.29
N ALA A 26 -4.62 -18.98 18.00
CA ALA A 26 -5.51 -18.93 19.16
C ALA A 26 -6.85 -18.26 18.81
N ARG A 27 -7.93 -18.78 19.39
CA ARG A 27 -9.31 -18.24 19.25
C ARG A 27 -9.69 -17.91 17.81
N PRO A 28 -9.56 -18.83 16.84
CA PRO A 28 -10.07 -18.56 15.50
C PRO A 28 -11.59 -18.33 15.56
N SER A 29 -12.09 -17.34 14.82
CA SER A 29 -13.55 -17.17 14.66
C SER A 29 -14.14 -18.43 14.00
N LEU A 30 -15.42 -18.75 14.25
CA LEU A 30 -16.06 -19.92 13.64
C LEU A 30 -15.93 -19.93 12.11
N LYS A 31 -16.04 -18.74 11.49
CA LYS A 31 -15.89 -18.55 10.04
C LYS A 31 -14.48 -18.90 9.56
N VAL A 32 -13.44 -18.45 10.28
CA VAL A 32 -12.04 -18.74 9.94
C VAL A 32 -11.72 -20.21 10.22
N ALA A 33 -12.18 -20.74 11.36
CA ALA A 33 -11.96 -22.12 11.76
C ALA A 33 -12.53 -23.11 10.73
N SER A 34 -13.78 -22.89 10.29
CA SER A 34 -14.43 -23.70 9.26
C SER A 34 -13.68 -23.66 7.92
N ARG A 35 -13.20 -22.50 7.48
CA ARG A 35 -12.47 -22.35 6.21
C ARG A 35 -11.11 -23.02 6.21
N LEU A 36 -10.41 -22.96 7.35
CA LEU A 36 -9.03 -23.44 7.48
C LEU A 36 -8.91 -24.83 8.10
N GLY A 37 -10.03 -25.49 8.39
CA GLY A 37 -10.03 -26.80 9.06
C GLY A 37 -9.46 -26.77 10.49
N LEU A 38 -9.50 -25.62 11.16
CA LEU A 38 -9.01 -25.48 12.53
C LEU A 38 -10.07 -25.91 13.53
N LYS A 39 -9.64 -26.55 14.63
CA LYS A 39 -10.50 -26.78 15.78
C LYS A 39 -10.70 -25.47 16.52
N PRO A 40 -11.95 -25.05 16.83
CA PRO A 40 -12.20 -23.93 17.73
C PRO A 40 -11.49 -24.18 19.06
N ASN A 41 -10.83 -23.15 19.59
CA ASN A 41 -10.15 -23.20 20.86
C ASN A 41 -10.38 -21.89 21.63
N LEU A 42 -10.23 -21.94 22.96
CA LEU A 42 -10.37 -20.79 23.86
C LEU A 42 -9.03 -20.35 24.46
N GLU A 43 -7.92 -20.82 23.88
CA GLU A 43 -6.56 -20.51 24.33
C GLU A 43 -6.35 -19.00 24.43
N ALA A 44 -5.54 -18.54 25.39
CA ALA A 44 -5.18 -17.13 25.44
C ALA A 44 -4.41 -16.76 24.16
N ALA A 45 -4.68 -15.57 23.64
CA ALA A 45 -3.92 -15.02 22.53
C ALA A 45 -2.93 -14.00 23.10
N ASP A 46 -1.65 -14.25 22.88
CA ASP A 46 -0.55 -13.36 23.29
C ASP A 46 -0.35 -12.23 22.27
N ILE A 47 -0.75 -12.49 21.01
CA ILE A 47 -0.73 -11.52 19.93
C ILE A 47 -2.13 -11.40 19.32
N LEU A 48 -2.56 -10.16 19.14
CA LEU A 48 -3.79 -9.80 18.46
C LEU A 48 -3.47 -9.03 17.19
N ILE A 49 -4.02 -9.49 16.06
CA ILE A 49 -3.96 -8.80 14.78
C ILE A 49 -5.38 -8.37 14.40
N VAL A 50 -5.59 -7.08 14.19
CA VAL A 50 -6.87 -6.50 13.78
C VAL A 50 -6.68 -5.56 12.60
N ASP A 51 -7.72 -5.32 11.81
CA ASP A 51 -7.66 -4.30 10.76
C ASP A 51 -7.32 -2.93 11.36
N LYS A 52 -6.55 -2.12 10.61
CA LYS A 52 -6.48 -0.67 10.86
C LYS A 52 -7.85 -0.04 10.65
N GLU A 53 -8.08 1.14 11.24
CA GLU A 53 -9.33 1.89 11.11
C GLU A 53 -9.65 2.25 9.64
N ASP A 54 -8.62 2.54 8.84
CA ASP A 54 -8.73 2.83 7.41
C ASP A 54 -8.84 1.57 6.53
N HIS A 55 -8.71 0.37 7.14
CA HIS A 55 -8.64 -0.94 6.49
C HIS A 55 -7.50 -1.10 5.47
N GLN A 56 -6.52 -0.19 5.45
CA GLN A 56 -5.36 -0.22 4.55
C GLN A 56 -4.20 -1.05 5.10
N GLY A 57 -4.47 -1.84 6.12
CA GLY A 57 -3.48 -2.67 6.78
C GLY A 57 -4.02 -3.27 8.06
N VAL A 58 -3.11 -3.73 8.92
CA VAL A 58 -3.44 -4.31 10.21
C VAL A 58 -2.61 -3.70 11.33
N LYS A 59 -3.18 -3.68 12.53
CA LYS A 59 -2.50 -3.38 13.79
C LYS A 59 -2.22 -4.69 14.52
N ILE A 60 -0.99 -4.86 14.98
CA ILE A 60 -0.51 -6.01 15.73
C ILE A 60 -0.20 -5.53 17.14
N THR A 61 -0.80 -6.13 18.16
CA THR A 61 -0.52 -5.83 19.57
C THR A 61 -0.23 -7.09 20.35
N GLY A 62 0.78 -7.06 21.22
CA GLY A 62 1.19 -8.25 21.96
C GLY A 62 2.39 -8.02 22.86
N GLU A 63 2.88 -9.10 23.48
CA GLU A 63 4.11 -9.09 24.26
C GLU A 63 5.35 -8.98 23.35
N ALA A 64 6.28 -8.08 23.69
CA ALA A 64 7.45 -7.75 22.87
C ALA A 64 8.25 -8.99 22.41
N SER A 65 8.50 -9.94 23.31
CA SER A 65 9.32 -11.14 23.03
C SER A 65 8.76 -12.08 21.97
N GLU A 66 7.47 -11.92 21.64
CA GLU A 66 6.74 -12.77 20.70
C GLU A 66 6.43 -12.03 19.38
N MET A 67 6.53 -10.69 19.35
CA MET A 67 6.13 -9.86 18.20
C MET A 67 7.15 -9.83 17.07
N ASP A 68 8.44 -9.76 17.37
CA ASP A 68 9.50 -9.61 16.36
C ASP A 68 9.40 -10.68 15.27
N GLY A 69 9.19 -11.94 15.66
CA GLY A 69 9.06 -13.05 14.72
C GLY A 69 7.84 -12.93 13.80
N VAL A 70 6.70 -12.46 14.34
CA VAL A 70 5.46 -12.28 13.55
C VAL A 70 5.60 -11.12 12.58
N VAL A 71 6.07 -9.97 13.07
CA VAL A 71 6.25 -8.75 12.26
C VAL A 71 7.26 -9.00 11.15
N GLU A 72 8.39 -9.63 11.47
CA GLU A 72 9.43 -9.96 10.50
C GLU A 72 8.92 -10.94 9.44
N TYR A 73 8.16 -11.95 9.85
CA TYR A 73 7.58 -12.90 8.92
C TYR A 73 6.59 -12.23 7.97
N LEU A 74 5.72 -11.35 8.46
CA LEU A 74 4.79 -10.60 7.61
C LEU A 74 5.53 -9.67 6.66
N ARG A 75 6.54 -8.92 7.14
CA ARG A 75 7.36 -8.01 6.33
C ARG A 75 8.08 -8.73 5.18
N LYS A 76 8.56 -9.96 5.41
CA LYS A 76 9.23 -10.78 4.39
C LYS A 76 8.26 -11.51 3.46
N SER A 77 7.13 -11.96 3.98
CA SER A 77 6.17 -12.76 3.21
C SER A 77 5.26 -11.92 2.32
N LEU A 78 5.15 -10.62 2.61
CA LEU A 78 4.30 -9.69 1.89
C LEU A 78 5.16 -8.77 1.00
N PRO A 79 4.83 -8.66 -0.30
CA PRO A 79 5.74 -8.11 -1.31
C PRO A 79 5.98 -6.60 -1.19
N ASP A 80 5.03 -5.87 -0.61
CA ASP A 80 5.08 -4.41 -0.49
C ASP A 80 4.61 -3.89 0.87
N ALA A 81 4.59 -4.74 1.90
CA ALA A 81 4.19 -4.33 3.24
C ALA A 81 5.18 -3.32 3.84
N VAL A 82 4.63 -2.33 4.56
CA VAL A 82 5.41 -1.33 5.31
C VAL A 82 5.07 -1.45 6.78
N VAL A 83 6.08 -1.64 7.62
CA VAL A 83 5.93 -1.84 9.05
C VAL A 83 6.25 -0.54 9.78
N ARG A 84 5.50 -0.23 10.83
CA ARG A 84 5.76 0.91 11.74
C ARG A 84 5.66 0.44 13.17
N GLU A 85 6.70 0.67 13.94
CA GLU A 85 6.63 0.48 15.38
C GLU A 85 5.97 1.69 16.04
N HIS A 86 4.95 1.44 16.85
CA HIS A 86 4.43 2.40 17.80
C HIS A 86 4.81 1.93 19.18
N HIS A 87 5.72 2.65 19.84
CA HIS A 87 5.90 2.46 21.27
C HIS A 87 4.56 2.78 21.93
N GLY A 88 3.92 1.75 22.51
CA GLY A 88 2.78 1.96 23.39
C GLY A 88 3.16 2.98 24.47
N LEU A 89 2.18 3.73 24.98
CA LEU A 89 2.39 4.61 26.14
C LEU A 89 3.34 3.93 27.12
N PRO A 90 4.44 4.57 27.56
CA PRO A 90 5.27 3.99 28.59
C PRO A 90 4.35 3.75 29.78
N LEU A 91 4.01 2.48 30.05
CA LEU A 91 3.55 2.08 31.37
C LEU A 91 4.70 2.54 32.26
N GLY A 92 4.42 3.61 33.02
CA GLY A 92 5.41 4.57 33.46
C GLY A 92 6.68 3.91 33.98
N ASP A 93 7.81 4.58 33.76
CA ASP A 93 9.11 4.27 34.31
C ASP A 93 8.98 3.75 35.75
N LEU A 94 8.81 2.42 35.91
CA LEU A 94 8.86 1.75 37.20
C LEU A 94 10.33 1.54 37.47
N SER A 95 11.05 2.66 37.58
CA SER A 95 12.37 2.74 38.18
C SER A 95 12.24 2.48 39.68
N SER A 96 11.81 1.27 40.04
CA SER A 96 11.98 0.73 41.38
C SER A 96 13.38 0.14 41.47
N GLY A 97 14.39 1.01 41.59
CA GLY A 97 15.67 0.72 42.27
C GLY A 97 16.48 -0.51 41.84
N GLY A 98 16.35 -1.01 40.61
CA GLY A 98 17.06 -2.21 40.13
C GLY A 98 17.96 -1.93 38.92
N ARG A 99 19.16 -2.49 38.91
CA ARG A 99 20.22 -2.37 37.88
C ARG A 99 19.87 -2.92 36.48
N PHE A 100 18.61 -3.22 36.19
CA PHE A 100 18.17 -3.80 34.91
C PHE A 100 17.05 -2.96 34.29
N ARG A 101 17.27 -2.49 33.06
CA ARG A 101 16.25 -1.85 32.24
C ARG A 101 15.48 -2.96 31.53
N LEU A 102 14.43 -3.47 32.17
CA LEU A 102 13.52 -4.41 31.52
C LEU A 102 12.56 -3.58 30.67
N THR A 103 12.63 -3.69 29.35
CA THR A 103 11.54 -3.23 28.48
C THR A 103 10.38 -4.23 28.61
N THR A 104 9.74 -4.28 29.78
CA THR A 104 8.48 -5.01 29.96
C THR A 104 7.37 -4.17 29.34
N GLY A 105 7.11 -4.38 28.05
CA GLY A 105 6.15 -3.59 27.30
C GLY A 105 5.30 -4.45 26.37
N TYR A 106 4.00 -4.17 26.38
CA TYR A 106 3.14 -4.50 25.25
C TYR A 106 3.54 -3.58 24.09
N LEU A 107 3.96 -4.15 22.96
CA LEU A 107 4.27 -3.36 21.76
C LEU A 107 3.04 -3.30 20.86
N SER A 108 3.06 -2.30 19.97
CA SER A 108 2.06 -2.12 18.94
C SER A 108 2.76 -1.83 17.63
N PHE A 109 2.49 -2.62 16.60
CA PHE A 109 2.97 -2.37 15.25
C PHE A 109 1.80 -2.10 14.33
N GLU A 110 2.01 -1.24 13.34
CA GLU A 110 1.16 -1.13 12.18
C GLU A 110 1.86 -1.79 10.99
N VAL A 111 1.10 -2.57 10.24
CA VAL A 111 1.54 -3.11 8.95
C VAL A 111 0.60 -2.56 7.91
N GLU A 112 1.08 -1.59 7.14
CA GLU A 112 0.41 -1.12 5.93
C GLU A 112 0.44 -2.26 4.90
N LEU A 113 -0.69 -2.50 4.23
CA LEU A 113 -0.85 -3.53 3.21
C LEU A 113 -1.21 -2.87 1.87
N PRO A 114 -0.22 -2.48 1.05
CA PRO A 114 -0.47 -1.88 -0.26
C PRO A 114 -0.92 -2.92 -1.30
N GLY A 115 -1.11 -2.46 -2.54
CA GLY A 115 -1.80 -3.20 -3.60
C GLY A 115 -1.29 -4.62 -3.85
N ALA A 116 0.04 -4.87 -3.90
CA ALA A 116 0.54 -6.23 -4.14
C ALA A 116 0.30 -7.16 -2.95
N SER A 117 0.43 -6.68 -1.72
CA SER A 117 0.12 -7.46 -0.51
C SER A 117 -1.36 -7.80 -0.42
N LYS A 118 -2.26 -6.85 -0.74
CA LYS A 118 -3.70 -7.12 -0.81
C LYS A 118 -4.03 -8.20 -1.83
N LEU A 119 -3.44 -8.14 -3.02
CA LEU A 119 -3.64 -9.12 -4.08
C LEU A 119 -3.10 -10.51 -3.69
N LEU A 120 -1.91 -10.58 -3.08
CA LEU A 120 -1.38 -11.84 -2.56
C LEU A 120 -2.30 -12.44 -1.49
N LEU A 121 -2.82 -11.62 -0.57
CA LEU A 121 -3.76 -12.07 0.45
C LEU A 121 -5.11 -12.50 -0.14
N ASP A 122 -5.56 -11.88 -1.24
CA ASP A 122 -6.74 -12.34 -1.99
C ASP A 122 -6.51 -13.75 -2.55
N ASP A 123 -5.32 -14.00 -3.12
CA ASP A 123 -4.94 -15.32 -3.66
C ASP A 123 -4.84 -16.38 -2.56
N ILE A 124 -4.19 -16.06 -1.43
CA ILE A 124 -4.12 -16.96 -0.27
C ILE A 124 -5.52 -17.30 0.25
N ARG A 125 -6.42 -16.31 0.33
CA ARG A 125 -7.81 -16.54 0.72
C ARG A 125 -8.54 -17.42 -0.31
N ASN A 126 -8.24 -17.23 -1.60
CA ASN A 126 -8.85 -18.01 -2.69
C ASN A 126 -8.59 -19.51 -2.58
N LEU A 127 -7.46 -19.91 -1.99
CA LEU A 127 -7.12 -21.32 -1.76
C LEU A 127 -8.11 -22.06 -0.84
N VAL A 128 -8.81 -21.33 0.04
CA VAL A 128 -9.69 -21.92 1.07
C VAL A 128 -11.13 -21.45 0.95
N LYS A 129 -11.38 -20.39 0.18
CA LYS A 129 -12.72 -19.90 -0.15
C LYS A 129 -12.65 -19.14 -1.48
N PRO A 130 -13.53 -19.39 -2.46
CA PRO A 130 -13.62 -18.57 -3.66
C PRO A 130 -13.65 -17.06 -3.35
N THR A 131 -12.70 -16.32 -3.92
CA THR A 131 -12.40 -14.92 -3.58
C THR A 131 -12.19 -14.11 -4.85
N LEU A 132 -12.77 -12.91 -4.92
CA LEU A 132 -12.50 -11.98 -6.02
C LEU A 132 -11.04 -11.50 -6.02
N ILE A 133 -10.51 -11.18 -7.20
CA ILE A 133 -9.28 -10.41 -7.34
C ILE A 133 -9.60 -8.96 -6.92
N GLY A 134 -8.81 -8.40 -6.01
CA GLY A 134 -9.08 -7.11 -5.38
C GLY A 134 -10.07 -7.19 -4.22
N HIS A 135 -10.31 -8.38 -3.62
CA HIS A 135 -11.27 -8.57 -2.54
C HIS A 135 -11.03 -7.60 -1.38
N HIS A 136 -9.80 -7.53 -0.85
CA HIS A 136 -9.51 -6.65 0.29
C HIS A 136 -9.69 -5.17 -0.07
N GLN A 137 -9.26 -4.75 -1.27
CA GLN A 137 -9.45 -3.37 -1.73
C GLN A 137 -10.95 -3.03 -1.90
N LEU A 138 -11.71 -3.89 -2.57
CA LEU A 138 -13.13 -3.68 -2.86
C LEU A 138 -14.00 -3.80 -1.61
N LYS A 139 -13.57 -4.56 -0.59
CA LYS A 139 -14.23 -4.64 0.71
C LYS A 139 -14.27 -3.28 1.44
N ILE A 140 -13.26 -2.45 1.23
CA ILE A 140 -13.19 -1.07 1.75
C ILE A 140 -14.22 -0.17 1.06
N VAL A 141 -14.51 -0.45 -0.23
CA VAL A 141 -15.47 0.33 -1.03
C VAL A 141 -16.91 -0.10 -0.74
N ASP A 142 -17.23 -1.38 -0.97
CA ASP A 142 -18.55 -1.93 -0.73
C ASP A 142 -18.47 -3.40 -0.33
N SER A 143 -18.52 -3.63 0.98
CA SER A 143 -18.42 -4.96 1.55
C SER A 143 -19.58 -5.89 1.17
N ARG A 144 -20.79 -5.34 0.99
CA ARG A 144 -21.99 -6.11 0.67
C ARG A 144 -21.98 -6.55 -0.78
N ARG A 145 -21.61 -5.66 -1.69
CA ARG A 145 -21.50 -5.96 -3.13
C ARG A 145 -20.46 -7.04 -3.40
N VAL A 146 -19.32 -6.99 -2.69
CA VAL A 146 -18.27 -8.02 -2.77
C VAL A 146 -18.78 -9.38 -2.27
N GLU A 147 -19.53 -9.42 -1.16
CA GLU A 147 -20.10 -10.68 -0.65
C GLU A 147 -21.11 -11.30 -1.62
N ALA A 148 -21.99 -10.47 -2.21
CA ALA A 148 -22.94 -10.93 -3.21
C ALA A 148 -22.22 -11.48 -4.45
N ALA A 149 -21.15 -10.82 -4.90
CA ALA A 149 -20.35 -11.29 -6.04
C ALA A 149 -19.60 -12.59 -5.74
N GLU A 150 -18.97 -12.71 -4.56
CA GLU A 150 -18.27 -13.93 -4.15
C GLU A 150 -19.20 -15.14 -4.07
N ALA A 151 -20.49 -14.94 -3.75
CA ALA A 151 -21.48 -16.01 -3.72
C ALA A 151 -21.79 -16.61 -5.11
N LEU A 152 -21.44 -15.89 -6.18
CA LEU A 152 -21.60 -16.35 -7.57
C LEU A 152 -20.36 -17.07 -8.12
N LEU A 153 -19.27 -17.14 -7.34
CA LEU A 153 -18.06 -17.83 -7.76
C LEU A 153 -18.25 -19.34 -7.67
N ASP A 154 -17.93 -20.05 -8.75
CA ASP A 154 -17.98 -21.52 -8.85
C ASP A 154 -16.62 -22.19 -8.56
N GLY A 155 -15.60 -21.38 -8.21
CA GLY A 155 -14.23 -21.83 -8.00
C GLY A 155 -13.36 -21.86 -9.26
N SER A 156 -13.92 -21.58 -10.44
CA SER A 156 -13.14 -21.48 -11.68
C SER A 156 -12.39 -20.15 -11.78
N ASP A 157 -11.19 -20.21 -12.35
CA ASP A 157 -10.36 -19.04 -12.61
C ASP A 157 -11.00 -18.07 -13.62
N GLU A 158 -11.77 -18.60 -14.57
CA GLU A 158 -12.48 -17.80 -15.57
C GLU A 158 -13.58 -16.95 -14.92
N ALA A 159 -14.45 -17.56 -14.13
CA ALA A 159 -15.48 -16.84 -13.38
C ALA A 159 -14.84 -15.82 -12.42
N ARG A 160 -13.77 -16.21 -11.72
CA ARG A 160 -13.01 -15.31 -10.84
C ARG A 160 -12.55 -14.06 -11.58
N ARG A 161 -11.85 -14.20 -12.71
CA ARG A 161 -11.35 -13.05 -13.50
C ARG A 161 -12.49 -12.19 -14.05
N ARG A 162 -13.53 -12.81 -14.60
CA ARG A 162 -14.66 -12.09 -15.21
C ARG A 162 -15.42 -11.27 -14.16
N ILE A 163 -15.88 -11.90 -13.08
CA ILE A 163 -16.68 -11.25 -12.04
C ILE A 163 -15.86 -10.19 -11.32
N SER A 164 -14.57 -10.44 -11.04
CA SER A 164 -13.70 -9.43 -10.42
C SER A 164 -13.58 -8.17 -11.27
N ARG A 165 -13.42 -8.32 -12.60
CA ARG A 165 -13.37 -7.20 -13.53
C ARG A 165 -14.69 -6.42 -13.58
N GLU A 166 -15.82 -7.12 -13.61
CA GLU A 166 -17.15 -6.52 -13.61
C GLU A 166 -17.37 -5.69 -12.33
N VAL A 167 -17.10 -6.27 -11.16
CA VAL A 167 -17.27 -5.59 -9.87
C VAL A 167 -16.31 -4.40 -9.73
N LYS A 168 -15.05 -4.55 -10.15
CA LYS A 168 -14.07 -3.44 -10.16
C LYS A 168 -14.49 -2.32 -11.10
N GLY A 169 -15.02 -2.66 -12.27
CA GLY A 169 -15.56 -1.72 -13.24
C GLY A 169 -16.74 -0.91 -12.66
N GLU A 170 -17.68 -1.58 -12.00
CA GLU A 170 -18.85 -0.98 -11.36
C GLU A 170 -18.47 -0.08 -10.18
N LEU A 171 -17.68 -0.61 -9.24
CA LEU A 171 -17.41 0.05 -7.97
C LEU A 171 -16.37 1.16 -8.10
N VAL A 172 -15.37 1.01 -8.97
CA VAL A 172 -14.24 1.93 -9.07
C VAL A 172 -14.25 2.69 -10.39
N TYR A 173 -14.07 2.02 -11.53
CA TYR A 173 -13.81 2.72 -12.80
C TYR A 173 -15.01 3.55 -13.27
N GLY A 174 -16.23 3.06 -13.08
CA GLY A 174 -17.46 3.78 -13.41
C GLY A 174 -17.68 5.04 -12.56
N ARG A 175 -16.89 5.22 -11.48
CA ARG A 175 -16.95 6.38 -10.59
C ARG A 175 -15.89 7.44 -10.90
N LEU A 176 -15.01 7.18 -11.87
CA LEU A 176 -13.91 8.07 -12.27
C LEU A 176 -14.03 8.54 -13.73
N PRO A 177 -15.18 9.09 -14.18
CA PRO A 177 -15.33 9.56 -15.55
C PRO A 177 -14.54 10.86 -15.81
N PRO A 178 -14.24 11.20 -17.08
CA PRO A 178 -13.62 12.49 -17.41
C PRO A 178 -14.51 13.65 -16.93
N GLY A 179 -13.86 14.69 -16.41
CA GLY A 179 -14.49 15.86 -15.82
C GLY A 179 -14.75 15.78 -14.31
N SER A 180 -14.68 14.59 -13.71
CA SER A 180 -14.73 14.43 -12.25
C SER A 180 -13.41 14.81 -11.59
N GLU A 181 -13.45 15.07 -10.28
CA GLU A 181 -12.25 15.29 -9.46
C GLU A 181 -11.80 13.99 -8.81
N VAL A 182 -10.49 13.84 -8.66
CA VAL A 182 -9.86 12.72 -7.96
C VAL A 182 -8.77 13.21 -7.03
N ARG A 183 -8.71 12.65 -5.83
CA ARG A 183 -7.68 12.95 -4.83
C ARG A 183 -6.49 12.02 -4.96
N PHE A 184 -5.35 12.42 -4.41
CA PHE A 184 -4.15 11.57 -4.33
C PHE A 184 -3.79 11.40 -2.85
N GLU A 185 -3.97 10.18 -2.35
CA GLU A 185 -3.43 9.78 -1.05
C GLU A 185 -1.98 9.34 -1.24
N HIS A 186 -1.07 10.29 -1.04
CA HIS A 186 0.36 10.04 -1.02
C HIS A 186 0.77 9.64 0.40
N VAL A 187 0.90 8.33 0.64
CA VAL A 187 1.21 7.78 1.96
C VAL A 187 2.72 7.72 2.12
N LYS A 188 3.27 8.40 3.13
CA LYS A 188 4.68 8.34 3.48
C LYS A 188 5.00 7.06 4.26
N LEU A 189 6.27 6.67 4.29
CA LEU A 189 6.73 5.47 5.00
C LEU A 189 6.43 5.51 6.50
N ASP A 190 6.46 6.69 7.10
CA ASP A 190 6.11 6.93 8.51
C ASP A 190 4.59 6.96 8.80
N GLY A 191 3.74 6.93 7.76
CA GLY A 191 2.29 6.86 7.88
C GLY A 191 1.54 8.16 7.76
N ARG A 192 2.24 9.29 7.62
CA ARG A 192 1.57 10.53 7.23
C ARG A 192 0.95 10.36 5.84
N ILE A 193 -0.30 10.76 5.70
CA ILE A 193 -0.99 10.82 4.41
C ILE A 193 -0.99 12.27 3.97
N LEU A 194 -0.26 12.57 2.89
CA LEU A 194 -0.28 13.88 2.26
C LEU A 194 -1.43 13.90 1.25
N ASP A 195 -2.49 14.64 1.58
CA ASP A 195 -3.58 14.89 0.63
C ASP A 195 -3.12 15.97 -0.36
N LEU A 196 -2.66 15.50 -1.52
CA LEU A 196 -2.28 16.42 -2.59
C LEU A 196 -3.54 17.04 -3.16
N ARG A 197 -3.42 18.27 -3.67
CA ARG A 197 -4.53 18.98 -4.30
C ARG A 197 -5.28 18.05 -5.27
N PRO A 198 -6.63 17.97 -5.18
CA PRO A 198 -7.45 17.23 -6.12
C PRO A 198 -7.15 17.67 -7.55
N GLY A 199 -7.23 16.71 -8.48
CA GLY A 199 -7.07 16.97 -9.90
C GLY A 199 -8.32 16.61 -10.68
N ARG A 200 -8.53 17.28 -11.81
CA ARG A 200 -9.61 16.98 -12.73
C ARG A 200 -9.18 15.86 -13.67
N ILE A 201 -9.96 14.80 -13.74
CA ILE A 201 -9.73 13.70 -14.69
C ILE A 201 -10.00 14.24 -16.10
N VAL A 202 -9.00 14.21 -16.98
CA VAL A 202 -9.15 14.62 -18.39
C VAL A 202 -9.31 13.42 -19.31
N GLN A 203 -8.81 12.25 -18.90
CA GLN A 203 -9.00 10.99 -19.60
C GLN A 203 -9.11 9.86 -18.58
N SER A 204 -10.00 8.92 -18.82
CA SER A 204 -10.17 7.71 -18.01
C SER A 204 -10.29 6.48 -18.90
N GLY A 205 -9.78 5.35 -18.43
CA GLY A 205 -9.96 4.04 -19.02
C GLY A 205 -9.87 2.96 -17.93
N ALA A 206 -10.04 1.69 -18.31
CA ALA A 206 -9.92 0.59 -17.37
C ALA A 206 -8.53 0.58 -16.71
N GLY A 207 -8.47 0.98 -15.44
CA GLY A 207 -7.23 1.06 -14.66
C GLY A 207 -6.26 2.17 -15.07
N ALA A 208 -6.67 3.18 -15.86
CA ALA A 208 -5.78 4.25 -16.28
C ALA A 208 -6.47 5.62 -16.23
N LEU A 209 -5.79 6.63 -15.69
CA LEU A 209 -6.28 8.01 -15.61
C LEU A 209 -5.20 8.97 -16.11
N LYS A 210 -5.64 10.05 -16.76
CA LYS A 210 -4.85 11.27 -16.93
C LYS A 210 -5.54 12.37 -16.16
N VAL A 211 -4.83 12.98 -15.22
CA VAL A 211 -5.38 13.92 -14.26
C VAL A 211 -4.64 15.25 -14.37
N GLU A 212 -5.38 16.32 -14.61
CA GLU A 212 -4.85 17.69 -14.64
C GLU A 212 -4.98 18.35 -13.26
N ARG A 213 -3.88 18.91 -12.74
CA ARG A 213 -3.86 19.71 -11.53
C ARG A 213 -3.41 21.14 -11.87
N ARG A 214 -4.10 22.15 -11.33
CA ARG A 214 -3.82 23.57 -11.56
C ARG A 214 -3.70 24.35 -10.25
N GLY A 215 -3.17 25.58 -10.34
CA GLY A 215 -3.14 26.59 -9.28
C GLY A 215 -2.01 26.40 -8.26
N PHE A 216 -0.88 25.83 -8.69
CA PHE A 216 0.31 25.70 -7.84
C PHE A 216 0.73 27.06 -7.27
N LYS A 217 1.17 27.08 -6.01
CA LYS A 217 1.64 28.32 -5.38
C LYS A 217 2.95 28.78 -6.05
N PRO A 218 3.02 30.00 -6.61
CA PRO A 218 4.24 30.50 -7.22
C PRO A 218 5.30 30.82 -6.17
N GLY A 219 6.57 30.95 -6.60
CA GLY A 219 7.67 31.41 -5.74
C GLY A 219 8.48 30.31 -5.05
N GLY A 220 8.50 29.10 -5.61
CA GLY A 220 9.43 28.02 -5.21
C GLY A 220 9.84 27.18 -6.40
N PHE A 221 10.49 26.05 -6.17
CA PHE A 221 10.87 25.10 -7.22
C PHE A 221 10.01 23.85 -7.15
N TYR A 222 9.93 23.09 -8.25
CA TYR A 222 9.41 21.72 -8.20
C TYR A 222 10.42 20.83 -7.48
N ASP A 223 9.96 19.90 -6.64
CA ASP A 223 10.86 19.07 -5.83
C ASP A 223 11.77 18.19 -6.72
N GLY A 224 13.01 17.96 -6.26
CA GLY A 224 14.02 17.20 -7.00
C GLY A 224 14.64 17.91 -8.22
N VAL A 225 14.12 19.06 -8.66
CA VAL A 225 14.64 19.81 -9.82
C VAL A 225 14.72 21.31 -9.56
N ARG A 226 15.71 22.02 -10.13
CA ARG A 226 15.81 23.48 -9.97
C ARG A 226 14.93 24.25 -10.94
N VAL A 227 13.69 23.77 -11.15
CA VAL A 227 12.72 24.37 -12.08
C VAL A 227 11.71 25.23 -11.32
N PRO A 228 11.62 26.54 -11.59
CA PRO A 228 10.78 27.46 -10.82
C PRO A 228 9.29 27.22 -11.11
N ARG A 229 8.46 27.30 -10.07
CA ARG A 229 6.99 27.29 -10.15
C ARG A 229 6.48 28.69 -10.44
N MET A 230 5.74 28.82 -11.54
CA MET A 230 5.18 30.08 -12.00
C MET A 230 3.65 30.08 -11.90
N GLU A 231 3.06 31.27 -11.84
CA GLU A 231 1.62 31.44 -11.88
C GLU A 231 1.05 30.91 -13.20
N GLY A 232 -0.02 30.12 -13.14
CA GLY A 232 -0.62 29.49 -14.33
C GLY A 232 0.03 28.17 -14.76
N ASP A 233 1.10 27.72 -14.11
CA ASP A 233 1.62 26.37 -14.30
C ASP A 233 0.53 25.31 -14.01
N TYR A 234 0.62 24.18 -14.70
CA TYR A 234 -0.24 23.03 -14.50
C TYR A 234 0.53 21.72 -14.60
N ALA A 235 -0.03 20.65 -14.01
CA ALA A 235 0.57 19.33 -14.05
C ALA A 235 -0.40 18.34 -14.69
N LEU A 236 0.11 17.51 -15.60
CA LEU A 236 -0.58 16.32 -16.09
C LEU A 236 0.00 15.10 -15.40
N THR A 237 -0.85 14.40 -14.66
CA THR A 237 -0.50 13.19 -13.94
C THR A 237 -1.04 11.98 -14.67
N GLU A 238 -0.16 11.06 -15.05
CA GLU A 238 -0.53 9.80 -15.68
C GLU A 238 -0.50 8.70 -14.61
N VAL A 239 -1.65 8.08 -14.41
CA VAL A 239 -1.88 7.05 -13.40
C VAL A 239 -2.28 5.76 -14.08
N ARG A 240 -1.66 4.66 -13.66
CA ARG A 240 -2.05 3.30 -14.07
C ARG A 240 -2.10 2.39 -12.86
N GLU A 241 -3.25 1.77 -12.63
CA GLU A 241 -3.43 0.80 -11.55
C GLU A 241 -2.40 -0.33 -11.67
N GLY A 242 -1.79 -0.71 -10.55
CA GLY A 242 -0.74 -1.72 -10.48
C GLY A 242 0.64 -1.25 -10.93
N ALA A 243 0.79 -0.04 -11.48
CA ALA A 243 2.10 0.52 -11.80
C ALA A 243 2.87 0.86 -10.51
N TRP A 244 4.18 0.66 -10.53
CA TRP A 244 5.10 0.96 -9.42
C TRP A 244 5.62 2.41 -9.45
N PHE A 245 5.00 3.25 -10.26
CA PHE A 245 5.31 4.67 -10.28
C PHE A 245 4.12 5.49 -10.77
N ILE A 246 4.12 6.76 -10.41
CA ILE A 246 3.23 7.78 -10.96
C ILE A 246 4.06 8.82 -11.70
N LYS A 247 3.61 9.19 -12.90
CA LYS A 247 4.29 10.21 -13.70
C LYS A 247 3.56 11.54 -13.59
N HIS A 248 4.29 12.58 -13.22
CA HIS A 248 3.85 13.97 -13.29
C HIS A 248 4.65 14.72 -14.36
N SER A 249 3.96 15.32 -15.31
CA SER A 249 4.54 16.24 -16.29
C SER A 249 4.08 17.65 -15.94
N TYR A 250 5.02 18.54 -15.65
CA TYR A 250 4.75 19.93 -15.32
C TYR A 250 4.94 20.82 -16.54
N TYR A 251 3.95 21.67 -16.79
CA TYR A 251 3.90 22.57 -17.92
C TYR A 251 3.77 24.00 -17.44
N GLY A 252 4.34 24.93 -18.21
CA GLY A 252 4.09 26.35 -18.04
C GLY A 252 2.70 26.74 -18.56
N ARG A 253 2.35 28.00 -18.34
CA ARG A 253 1.04 28.56 -18.73
C ARG A 253 0.75 28.40 -20.23
N GLU A 254 1.77 28.52 -21.07
CA GLU A 254 1.66 28.47 -22.54
C GLU A 254 1.78 27.02 -23.08
N GLY A 255 1.92 26.02 -22.19
CA GLY A 255 1.95 24.61 -22.54
C GLY A 255 3.34 24.04 -22.83
N GLU A 256 4.39 24.80 -22.58
CA GLU A 256 5.78 24.31 -22.66
C GLU A 256 6.06 23.33 -21.52
N LEU A 257 6.67 22.17 -21.83
CA LEU A 257 7.08 21.21 -20.83
C LEU A 257 8.26 21.79 -20.03
N LYS A 258 8.15 21.78 -18.70
CA LYS A 258 9.18 22.30 -17.79
C LYS A 258 10.01 21.16 -17.18
N CYS A 259 9.33 20.13 -16.70
CA CYS A 259 9.96 18.91 -16.19
C CYS A 259 8.98 17.73 -16.14
N GLU A 260 9.55 16.54 -16.04
CA GLU A 260 8.84 15.31 -15.70
C GLU A 260 9.40 14.73 -14.40
N TYR A 261 8.52 14.11 -13.63
CA TYR A 261 8.80 13.45 -12.36
C TYR A 261 8.12 12.09 -12.35
N TYR A 262 8.84 11.06 -11.92
CA TYR A 262 8.36 9.69 -11.80
C TYR A 262 8.55 9.28 -10.35
N ASN A 263 7.46 9.29 -9.60
CA ASN A 263 7.46 8.91 -8.20
C ASN A 263 7.41 7.39 -8.07
N VAL A 264 8.53 6.76 -7.66
CA VAL A 264 8.55 5.31 -7.44
C VAL A 264 7.83 5.01 -6.14
N SER A 265 6.85 4.13 -6.23
CA SER A 265 5.90 3.85 -5.17
C SER A 265 5.50 2.38 -5.17
N THR A 266 4.79 1.95 -4.13
CA THR A 266 4.05 0.68 -4.18
C THR A 266 3.00 0.74 -5.29
N PRO A 267 2.55 -0.42 -5.82
CA PRO A 267 1.54 -0.49 -6.87
C PRO A 267 0.36 0.45 -6.63
N VAL A 268 0.09 1.31 -7.60
CA VAL A 268 -0.98 2.29 -7.49
C VAL A 268 -2.34 1.60 -7.40
N GLU A 269 -3.14 2.03 -6.44
CA GLU A 269 -4.50 1.57 -6.19
C GLU A 269 -5.52 2.63 -6.61
N LEU A 270 -6.53 2.24 -7.39
CA LEU A 270 -7.65 3.11 -7.72
C LEU A 270 -8.86 2.81 -6.83
N TYR A 271 -9.36 3.85 -6.18
CA TYR A 271 -10.61 3.90 -5.42
C TYR A 271 -11.62 4.81 -6.13
N PRO A 272 -12.91 4.76 -5.76
CA PRO A 272 -13.97 5.48 -6.47
C PRO A 272 -13.81 7.01 -6.47
N ASP A 273 -12.99 7.56 -5.57
CA ASP A 273 -12.80 8.99 -5.32
C ASP A 273 -11.33 9.43 -5.25
N ARG A 274 -10.38 8.47 -5.32
CA ARG A 274 -8.97 8.74 -5.06
C ARG A 274 -8.02 7.72 -5.69
N VAL A 275 -6.79 8.16 -5.89
CA VAL A 275 -5.61 7.35 -6.22
C VAL A 275 -4.80 7.20 -4.94
N ARG A 276 -4.42 5.97 -4.57
CA ARG A 276 -3.63 5.69 -3.36
C ARG A 276 -2.38 4.91 -3.71
N TYR A 277 -1.29 5.23 -3.03
CA TYR A 277 -0.01 4.52 -3.09
C TYR A 277 0.84 4.89 -1.87
N VAL A 278 1.77 4.02 -1.50
CA VAL A 278 2.83 4.34 -0.55
C VAL A 278 4.07 4.78 -1.32
N ASP A 279 4.51 5.99 -1.02
CA ASP A 279 5.74 6.57 -1.55
C ASP A 279 6.95 5.81 -1.01
N LEU A 280 7.85 5.39 -1.92
CA LEU A 280 9.07 4.67 -1.56
C LEU A 280 10.29 5.61 -1.53
N GLU A 281 10.06 6.92 -1.62
CA GLU A 281 11.07 7.98 -1.47
C GLU A 281 12.18 7.91 -2.53
N VAL A 282 11.93 7.24 -3.65
CA VAL A 282 12.82 7.20 -4.80
C VAL A 282 12.14 7.84 -5.98
N ASP A 283 12.80 8.83 -6.57
CA ASP A 283 12.26 9.58 -7.69
C ASP A 283 13.17 9.54 -8.90
N VAL A 284 12.57 9.55 -10.08
CA VAL A 284 13.29 9.79 -11.32
C VAL A 284 12.80 11.09 -11.91
N VAL A 285 13.71 12.02 -12.18
CA VAL A 285 13.34 13.36 -12.66
C VAL A 285 14.02 13.66 -13.99
N ARG A 286 13.37 14.51 -14.78
CA ARG A 286 13.91 15.05 -16.03
C ARG A 286 13.52 16.50 -16.18
N GLU A 287 14.50 17.37 -16.29
CA GLU A 287 14.30 18.76 -16.72
C GLU A 287 14.02 18.80 -18.23
N ALA A 288 13.36 19.85 -18.72
CA ALA A 288 13.07 19.99 -20.15
C ALA A 288 14.33 19.86 -21.01
N GLY A 289 14.36 18.89 -21.94
CA GLY A 289 15.51 18.60 -22.79
C GLY A 289 16.71 17.94 -22.09
N GLY A 290 16.59 17.63 -20.79
CA GLY A 290 17.62 16.95 -20.00
C GLY A 290 17.49 15.42 -20.03
N ARG A 291 18.48 14.75 -19.42
CA ARG A 291 18.43 13.30 -19.18
C ARG A 291 17.70 12.97 -17.88
N LEU A 292 17.11 11.77 -17.82
CA LEU A 292 16.55 11.24 -16.58
C LEU A 292 17.66 11.02 -15.54
N ARG A 293 17.38 11.39 -14.29
CA ARG A 293 18.27 11.18 -13.14
C ARG A 293 17.47 10.62 -11.99
N ILE A 294 18.03 9.64 -11.29
CA ILE A 294 17.45 9.10 -10.05
C ILE A 294 17.90 10.00 -8.90
N ILE A 295 17.00 10.28 -7.96
CA ILE A 295 17.21 11.10 -6.76
C ILE A 295 16.69 10.33 -5.53
N ASP A 296 17.22 10.65 -4.34
CA ASP A 296 16.78 10.19 -3.01
C ASP A 296 16.92 8.67 -2.76
N VAL A 297 17.98 8.09 -3.32
CA VAL A 297 18.24 6.64 -3.26
C VAL A 297 18.82 6.20 -1.89
N GLU A 298 19.44 7.13 -1.17
CA GLU A 298 20.10 6.89 0.12
C GLU A 298 19.11 6.70 1.27
N GLU A 299 17.93 7.33 1.21
CA GLU A 299 16.90 7.24 2.25
C GLU A 299 16.34 5.81 2.37
N LEU A 300 16.30 5.08 1.25
CA LEU A 300 15.76 3.73 1.19
C LEU A 300 16.56 2.70 2.01
N ASP A 301 17.89 2.82 2.08
CA ASP A 301 18.72 1.89 2.89
C ASP A 301 18.52 2.13 4.38
N LEU A 302 18.31 3.40 4.77
CA LEU A 302 17.97 3.75 6.15
C LEU A 302 16.64 3.10 6.55
N MET A 303 15.60 3.20 5.69
CA MET A 303 14.28 2.62 5.95
C MET A 303 14.30 1.09 6.06
N VAL A 304 15.20 0.42 5.34
CA VAL A 304 15.43 -1.03 5.53
C VAL A 304 16.11 -1.31 6.86
N SER A 305 17.13 -0.52 7.23
CA SER A 305 17.88 -0.69 8.48
C SER A 305 17.04 -0.43 9.73
N GLU A 306 16.09 0.50 9.64
CA GLU A 306 15.12 0.81 10.69
C GLU A 306 13.92 -0.16 10.71
N GLY A 307 13.85 -1.09 9.76
CA GLY A 307 12.85 -2.17 9.73
C GLY A 307 11.51 -1.80 9.10
N TYR A 308 11.36 -0.59 8.54
CA TYR A 308 10.13 -0.18 7.84
C TYR A 308 9.84 -1.03 6.61
N LEU A 309 10.88 -1.30 5.81
CA LEU A 309 10.78 -1.96 4.51
C LEU A 309 11.55 -3.28 4.49
N SER A 310 11.09 -4.25 3.69
CA SER A 310 11.92 -5.41 3.36
C SER A 310 13.03 -5.03 2.37
N GLY A 311 14.17 -5.72 2.44
CA GLY A 311 15.25 -5.53 1.46
C GLY A 311 14.81 -5.85 0.03
N GLU A 312 13.85 -6.76 -0.14
CA GLU A 312 13.27 -7.09 -1.45
C GLU A 312 12.44 -5.94 -2.05
N LEU A 313 11.62 -5.28 -1.22
CA LEU A 313 10.85 -4.11 -1.63
C LEU A 313 11.78 -2.95 -2.00
N ALA A 314 12.80 -2.69 -1.19
CA ALA A 314 13.82 -1.68 -1.50
C ALA A 314 14.55 -1.99 -2.82
N ALA A 315 14.99 -3.23 -3.02
CA ALA A 315 15.62 -3.66 -4.27
C ALA A 315 14.67 -3.50 -5.47
N LYS A 316 13.36 -3.72 -5.27
CA LYS A 316 12.35 -3.51 -6.32
C LYS A 316 12.15 -2.04 -6.66
N ALA A 317 12.15 -1.14 -5.68
CA ALA A 317 12.09 0.30 -5.90
C ALA A 317 13.31 0.77 -6.74
N ARG A 318 14.52 0.35 -6.35
CA ARG A 318 15.77 0.65 -7.09
C ARG A 318 15.70 0.18 -8.55
N ARG A 319 15.35 -1.09 -8.78
CA ARG A 319 15.19 -1.63 -10.14
C ARG A 319 14.14 -0.87 -10.95
N THR A 320 13.03 -0.47 -10.34
CA THR A 320 11.98 0.30 -11.00
C THR A 320 12.51 1.67 -11.43
N ALA A 321 13.21 2.38 -10.55
CA ALA A 321 13.82 3.67 -10.87
C ALA A 321 14.84 3.55 -12.02
N GLU A 322 15.70 2.54 -11.97
CA GLU A 322 16.66 2.26 -13.04
C GLU A 322 15.98 1.92 -14.37
N ASP A 323 14.93 1.10 -14.37
CA ASP A 323 14.19 0.75 -15.58
C ASP A 323 13.51 1.96 -16.21
N ILE A 324 12.98 2.89 -15.40
CA ILE A 324 12.43 4.16 -15.87
C ILE A 324 13.54 5.00 -16.51
N ALA A 325 14.69 5.12 -15.84
CA ALA A 325 15.84 5.87 -16.36
C ALA A 325 16.38 5.28 -17.67
N ARG A 326 16.37 3.95 -17.83
CA ARG A 326 16.81 3.23 -19.04
C ARG A 326 15.83 3.35 -20.20
N ARG A 327 14.54 3.04 -20.00
CA ARG A 327 13.53 2.90 -21.08
C ARG A 327 13.30 4.13 -21.94
N LYS A 328 13.64 5.34 -21.46
CA LYS A 328 13.54 6.57 -22.27
C LYS A 328 14.85 6.99 -22.93
N ALA A 329 15.99 6.42 -22.55
CA ALA A 329 17.24 6.63 -23.29
C ALA A 329 17.17 5.99 -24.69
N ASP A 330 16.49 4.85 -24.81
CA ASP A 330 16.35 4.11 -26.09
C ASP A 330 15.30 4.70 -27.05
N LEU A 331 14.51 5.70 -26.60
CA LEU A 331 13.56 6.43 -27.45
C LEU A 331 14.13 7.75 -28.00
N GLU A 332 15.32 8.13 -27.53
CA GLU A 332 16.03 9.36 -27.91
C GLU A 332 17.35 9.07 -28.65
N GLY A 333 17.66 7.80 -28.95
CA GLY A 333 18.78 7.34 -29.77
C GLY A 333 18.31 6.64 -31.04
#